data_AF-A0A6J6R0R7-F1
#
_entry.id   AF-A0A6J6R0R7-F1
#
_cell.length_a   1.000
_cell.length_b   1.000
_cell.length_c   1.000
_cell.angle_alpha   90.00
_cell.angle_beta   90.00
_cell.angle_gamma   90.00
#
_symmetry.space_group_name_H-M   'P 1'
#
loop_
_entity.id
_entity.type
_entity.pdbx_description
1 polymer ?
#
loop_
_entity_poly.entity_id
_entity_poly.type
_entity_poly.pdbx_seq_one_letter_code
_entity_poly.pdbx_strand_id
1 'polypeptide(L)'
;MRSDVHRRGTAGPVAALLSALLLSACEASPVEETSSQEDLGSGTSAVRTAADPTTITLAFAGDVHFEGALTGEPRRPGATLGPMSQALRAADLAVVNLESAITTRGSPARKELEAPTDRYWFRSAPAALGVLARSGVDVVTVANNHGADYGVPGIRDTLRAAASAPVGVIGVGLDEEQAYAPHRVSVRGTEVAVLAADASRRESADPAWAVAPGSGPGLASARGPRAEQLVASVRAAAAEDDVVGVYLHWGEESNACPTTHQQSLSRLLSDAGADVVVGSHAHVPLGAGMLDGTYVSYGLGNFYWYHGHRSETGVLQVSLRAGEVVDDTWTPALIPTAGGDPQPLRGTARDDAVADWRSLRGCTDLAPGPGARAQDAAGAALPAFASTVRRIGPALRRTMTSHDPATCPVPLADLRHLTLSYVGFDGRSYRGQLVVAAEVASDVLSVFAALYESRFPIQRMRLIDAYDGDDELSMAANNTSAYNCRTVAGTDRWSDHAYGRAIDINPLQNPYVVGETVLPRAGRAFVSVDRTRGARTPAGVIHEGDVAHRAFERLGWSWGGFYTDPDYQHFSAP
;
A
#
# COMPACT_ATOMS: atom_id res chain seq x y z
N MET A 1 -68.48 22.10 -41.45
CA MET A 1 -68.79 22.74 -40.15
C MET A 1 -67.46 23.23 -39.60
N ARG A 2 -67.09 24.51 -39.83
CA ARG A 2 -67.14 25.64 -38.87
C ARG A 2 -66.41 25.30 -37.55
N SER A 3 -65.41 26.01 -37.01
CA SER A 3 -64.82 27.35 -37.23
C SER A 3 -63.56 27.44 -36.31
N ASP A 4 -62.41 28.01 -36.75
CA ASP A 4 -61.79 29.31 -36.37
C ASP A 4 -61.40 29.49 -34.87
N VAL A 5 -60.31 30.12 -34.37
CA VAL A 5 -59.30 31.08 -34.90
C VAL A 5 -58.24 31.47 -33.82
N HIS A 6 -56.99 31.80 -34.25
CA HIS A 6 -55.93 32.72 -33.71
C HIS A 6 -55.27 32.53 -32.31
N ARG A 7 -53.99 32.90 -32.03
CA ARG A 7 -53.07 34.03 -32.44
C ARG A 7 -51.60 33.68 -32.01
N ARG A 8 -50.56 33.73 -32.86
CA ARG A 8 -49.52 34.78 -33.14
C ARG A 8 -48.64 35.32 -31.98
N GLY A 9 -47.31 35.37 -32.23
CA GLY A 9 -46.31 36.33 -31.68
C GLY A 9 -44.91 35.73 -31.43
N THR A 10 -44.00 35.60 -32.41
CA THR A 10 -42.91 36.50 -32.88
C THR A 10 -41.64 36.61 -32.00
N ALA A 11 -40.50 36.31 -32.65
CA ALA A 11 -39.11 36.44 -32.19
C ALA A 11 -38.54 37.85 -32.41
N GLY A 12 -37.44 38.19 -31.70
CA GLY A 12 -36.56 39.34 -32.01
C GLY A 12 -35.62 39.75 -30.85
N PRO A 13 -34.29 39.92 -31.06
CA PRO A 13 -33.27 40.13 -30.03
C PRO A 13 -32.89 41.61 -29.82
N VAL A 14 -32.27 41.97 -28.68
CA VAL A 14 -31.64 43.30 -28.48
C VAL A 14 -30.30 43.22 -27.73
N ALA A 15 -29.29 43.68 -28.47
CA ALA A 15 -28.01 44.33 -28.21
C ALA A 15 -27.45 44.60 -26.80
N ALA A 16 -26.12 44.53 -26.77
CA ALA A 16 -25.16 44.94 -25.75
C ALA A 16 -25.07 46.47 -25.51
N LEU A 17 -24.57 46.86 -24.34
CA LEU A 17 -23.92 48.16 -24.11
C LEU A 17 -22.85 48.06 -23.03
N LEU A 18 -21.61 48.40 -23.42
CA LEU A 18 -20.49 48.73 -22.54
C LEU A 18 -20.77 50.07 -21.84
N SER A 19 -20.28 50.22 -20.61
CA SER A 19 -19.84 51.52 -20.06
C SER A 19 -18.80 51.30 -18.97
N ALA A 20 -17.58 51.77 -19.23
CA ALA A 20 -16.52 51.96 -18.25
C ALA A 20 -16.58 53.40 -17.73
N LEU A 21 -16.32 53.61 -16.44
CA LEU A 21 -15.94 54.91 -15.87
C LEU A 21 -15.08 54.70 -14.62
N LEU A 22 -13.98 55.46 -14.59
CA LEU A 22 -12.85 55.43 -13.67
C LEU A 22 -13.02 56.42 -12.49
N LEU A 23 -12.35 56.07 -11.38
CA LEU A 23 -11.67 56.93 -10.38
C LEU A 23 -12.47 57.97 -9.57
N SER A 24 -12.47 57.83 -8.24
CA SER A 24 -11.56 58.57 -7.34
C SER A 24 -11.87 58.30 -5.86
N ALA A 25 -10.80 58.28 -5.06
CA ALA A 25 -10.75 58.01 -3.63
C ALA A 25 -11.25 59.16 -2.73
N CYS A 26 -11.56 58.85 -1.47
CA CYS A 26 -11.28 59.69 -0.30
C CYS A 26 -11.18 58.81 0.96
N GLU A 27 -10.16 59.13 1.76
CA GLU A 27 -9.69 58.47 2.98
C GLU A 27 -10.60 58.71 4.20
N ALA A 28 -10.54 57.77 5.16
CA ALA A 28 -10.52 58.07 6.58
C ALA A 28 -9.79 56.93 7.33
N SER A 29 -8.67 57.26 7.98
CA SER A 29 -7.85 56.41 8.85
C SER A 29 -8.31 56.55 10.33
N PRO A 30 -7.53 56.10 11.34
CA PRO A 30 -7.57 54.76 11.93
C PRO A 30 -7.80 54.79 13.46
N VAL A 31 -7.94 53.63 14.11
CA VAL A 31 -7.68 53.49 15.56
C VAL A 31 -6.79 52.27 15.78
N GLU A 32 -5.61 52.54 16.35
CA GLU A 32 -4.58 51.60 16.80
C GLU A 32 -4.93 50.97 18.16
N GLU A 33 -4.43 49.75 18.41
CA GLU A 33 -3.57 49.39 19.56
C GLU A 33 -3.25 47.88 19.48
N THR A 34 -2.08 47.50 18.95
CA THR A 34 -0.79 47.16 19.62
C THR A 34 -0.69 45.73 20.18
N SER A 35 0.21 44.92 19.59
CA SER A 35 1.24 44.19 20.35
C SER A 35 2.37 43.65 19.45
N SER A 36 3.56 44.24 19.66
CA SER A 36 4.93 43.67 19.59
C SER A 36 5.38 42.85 18.38
N GLN A 37 6.28 43.45 17.60
CA GLN A 37 7.27 42.80 16.74
C GLN A 37 8.49 42.27 17.54
N GLU A 38 9.25 41.42 16.81
CA GLU A 38 10.59 40.84 17.02
C GLU A 38 10.52 39.36 17.45
N ASP A 39 11.07 38.38 16.71
CA ASP A 39 12.35 38.39 15.99
C ASP A 39 12.36 37.41 14.78
N LEU A 40 13.18 37.74 13.78
CA LEU A 40 13.34 37.09 12.49
C LEU A 40 14.20 35.81 12.60
N GLY A 41 13.55 34.65 12.57
CA GLY A 41 14.18 33.35 12.36
C GLY A 41 13.99 32.85 10.93
N SER A 42 14.95 33.18 10.06
CA SER A 42 15.27 32.54 8.76
C SER A 42 14.38 31.35 8.36
N GLY A 43 13.24 31.64 7.71
CA GLY A 43 12.53 30.65 6.92
C GLY A 43 13.38 30.31 5.70
N THR A 44 14.04 29.16 5.72
CA THR A 44 14.57 28.53 4.51
C THR A 44 13.38 28.24 3.61
N SER A 45 13.10 29.19 2.72
CA SER A 45 12.34 28.95 1.51
C SER A 45 13.07 27.81 0.80
N ALA A 46 12.50 26.62 0.89
CA ALA A 46 12.94 25.49 0.09
C ALA A 46 12.77 25.92 -1.36
N VAL A 47 13.89 26.30 -1.98
CA VAL A 47 13.99 26.51 -3.41
C VAL A 47 13.53 25.20 -4.02
N ARG A 48 12.31 25.17 -4.59
CA ARG A 48 11.90 24.12 -5.52
C ARG A 48 12.88 24.25 -6.68
N THR A 49 13.91 23.40 -6.68
CA THR A 49 14.73 23.18 -7.86
C THR A 49 13.78 22.92 -9.02
N ALA A 50 13.85 23.77 -10.05
CA ALA A 50 13.12 23.53 -11.29
C ALA A 50 13.42 22.10 -11.74
N ALA A 51 12.39 21.32 -12.04
CA ALA A 51 12.55 19.95 -12.50
C ALA A 51 13.52 19.94 -13.70
N ASP A 52 14.54 19.09 -13.63
CA ASP A 52 15.42 18.81 -14.76
C ASP A 52 14.53 18.43 -15.95
N PRO A 53 14.61 19.13 -17.10
CA PRO A 53 13.73 18.89 -18.25
C PRO A 53 13.87 17.47 -18.81
N THR A 54 14.90 16.72 -18.41
CA THR A 54 15.15 15.33 -18.83
C THR A 54 14.61 14.27 -17.88
N THR A 55 14.07 14.65 -16.71
CA THR A 55 13.46 13.70 -15.79
C THR A 55 11.97 13.51 -16.11
N ILE A 56 11.56 12.25 -16.28
CA ILE A 56 10.16 11.84 -16.39
C ILE A 56 9.71 11.16 -15.10
N THR A 57 8.42 11.24 -14.77
CA THR A 57 7.84 10.52 -13.63
C THR A 57 6.74 9.58 -14.08
N LEU A 58 6.87 8.32 -13.69
CA LEU A 58 5.85 7.30 -13.86
C LEU A 58 5.08 7.12 -12.55
N ALA A 59 3.76 7.09 -12.60
CA ALA A 59 2.90 6.76 -11.47
C ALA A 59 2.26 5.39 -11.63
N PHE A 60 2.17 4.65 -10.53
CA PHE A 60 1.52 3.36 -10.46
C PHE A 60 0.57 3.30 -9.26
N ALA A 61 -0.61 2.73 -9.47
CA ALA A 61 -1.55 2.41 -8.41
C ALA A 61 -2.02 0.96 -8.56
N GLY A 62 -2.54 0.41 -7.45
CA GLY A 62 -2.98 -0.98 -7.35
C GLY A 62 -4.33 -1.28 -8.01
N ASP A 63 -5.05 -2.23 -7.43
CA ASP A 63 -6.23 -2.85 -8.04
C ASP A 63 -7.46 -1.92 -8.05
N VAL A 64 -8.05 -1.75 -9.23
CA VAL A 64 -9.27 -0.98 -9.46
C VAL A 64 -10.33 -1.90 -10.06
N HIS A 65 -11.55 -1.85 -9.53
CA HIS A 65 -12.71 -2.45 -10.20
C HIS A 65 -13.99 -1.66 -9.88
N PHE A 66 -15.05 -1.91 -10.66
CA PHE A 66 -16.35 -1.24 -10.51
C PHE A 66 -17.50 -2.23 -10.25
N GLU A 67 -17.21 -3.39 -9.67
CA GLU A 67 -18.23 -4.41 -9.39
C GLU A 67 -19.04 -4.07 -8.11
N GLY A 68 -20.19 -4.71 -7.93
CA GLY A 68 -20.97 -4.62 -6.70
C GLY A 68 -21.50 -3.20 -6.47
N ALA A 69 -21.21 -2.64 -5.29
CA ALA A 69 -21.67 -1.30 -4.91
C ALA A 69 -21.15 -0.18 -5.84
N LEU A 70 -20.09 -0.43 -6.60
CA LEU A 70 -19.44 0.55 -7.49
C LEU A 70 -19.98 0.51 -8.93
N THR A 71 -20.89 -0.41 -9.26
CA THR A 71 -21.42 -0.61 -10.64
C THR A 71 -22.06 0.65 -11.24
N GLY A 72 -22.60 1.53 -10.39
CA GLY A 72 -23.21 2.80 -10.81
C GLY A 72 -22.21 3.92 -11.08
N GLU A 73 -21.01 3.89 -10.49
CA GLU A 73 -20.06 5.00 -10.52
C GLU A 73 -19.61 5.40 -11.94
N PRO A 74 -19.31 4.47 -12.86
CA PRO A 74 -18.96 4.83 -14.23
C PRO A 74 -20.00 5.67 -14.99
N ARG A 75 -21.27 5.61 -14.57
CA ARG A 75 -22.36 6.38 -15.18
C ARG A 75 -22.59 7.74 -14.52
N ARG A 76 -21.97 7.99 -13.35
CA ARG A 76 -22.17 9.21 -12.59
C ARG A 76 -21.38 10.36 -13.26
N PRO A 77 -22.04 11.47 -13.64
CA PRO A 77 -21.36 12.60 -14.26
C PRO A 77 -20.21 13.12 -13.38
N GLY A 78 -19.02 13.26 -13.97
CA GLY A 78 -17.84 13.77 -13.27
C GLY A 78 -17.18 12.79 -12.29
N ALA A 79 -17.57 11.52 -12.25
CA ALA A 79 -16.91 10.52 -11.41
C ALA A 79 -15.40 10.41 -11.72
N THR A 80 -14.61 10.24 -10.67
CA THR A 80 -13.14 10.04 -10.66
C THR A 80 -12.79 9.00 -9.58
N LEU A 81 -11.52 8.61 -9.48
CA LEU A 81 -10.99 7.77 -8.41
C LEU A 81 -10.76 8.55 -7.09
N GLY A 82 -11.43 9.70 -6.93
CA GLY A 82 -11.37 10.51 -5.73
C GLY A 82 -10.09 11.34 -5.58
N PRO A 83 -9.74 11.74 -4.34
CA PRO A 83 -8.65 12.68 -4.06
C PRO A 83 -7.27 12.22 -4.54
N MET A 84 -7.00 10.91 -4.54
CA MET A 84 -5.72 10.35 -5.01
C MET A 84 -5.48 10.53 -6.52
N SER A 85 -6.51 10.92 -7.29
CA SER A 85 -6.34 11.36 -8.69
C SER A 85 -5.32 12.51 -8.84
N GLN A 86 -5.10 13.32 -7.79
CA GLN A 86 -4.07 14.36 -7.82
C GLN A 86 -2.65 13.79 -7.95
N ALA A 87 -2.36 12.68 -7.27
CA ALA A 87 -1.04 12.05 -7.33
C ALA A 87 -0.80 11.38 -8.70
N LEU A 88 -1.83 10.77 -9.29
CA LEU A 88 -1.77 10.22 -10.65
C LEU A 88 -1.49 11.33 -11.68
N ARG A 89 -2.27 12.42 -11.67
CA ARG A 89 -2.08 13.57 -12.58
C ARG A 89 -0.76 14.33 -12.41
N ALA A 90 -0.04 14.11 -11.30
CA ALA A 90 1.23 14.77 -11.07
C ALA A 90 2.40 14.07 -11.80
N ALA A 91 2.19 12.84 -12.26
CA ALA A 91 3.15 12.11 -13.09
C ALA A 91 2.97 12.44 -14.57
N ASP A 92 3.97 12.10 -15.37
CA ASP A 92 3.94 12.23 -16.82
C ASP A 92 3.26 11.02 -17.51
N LEU A 93 3.24 9.87 -16.84
CA LEU A 93 2.50 8.68 -17.26
C LEU A 93 1.99 7.91 -16.04
N ALA A 94 0.69 7.61 -15.99
CA ALA A 94 0.08 6.87 -14.89
C ALA A 94 -0.56 5.54 -15.33
N VAL A 95 -0.22 4.46 -14.62
CA VAL A 95 -0.66 3.08 -14.91
C VAL A 95 -1.40 2.48 -13.72
N VAL A 96 -2.54 1.82 -13.97
CA VAL A 96 -3.30 1.08 -12.94
C VAL A 96 -3.74 -0.29 -13.42
N ASN A 97 -4.02 -1.21 -12.49
CA ASN A 97 -4.67 -2.48 -12.80
C ASN A 97 -6.19 -2.32 -12.76
N LEU A 98 -6.87 -2.60 -13.87
CA LEU A 98 -8.32 -2.74 -13.91
C LEU A 98 -8.66 -4.23 -13.79
N GLU A 99 -9.00 -4.66 -12.58
CA GLU A 99 -9.25 -6.04 -12.19
C GLU A 99 -10.67 -6.49 -12.56
N SER A 100 -10.99 -6.42 -13.86
CA SER A 100 -12.29 -6.85 -14.39
C SER A 100 -12.26 -6.96 -15.91
N ALA A 101 -13.14 -7.82 -16.44
CA ALA A 101 -13.46 -7.79 -17.86
C ALA A 101 -14.27 -6.53 -18.21
N ILE A 102 -13.98 -5.88 -19.33
CA ILE A 102 -14.73 -4.68 -19.77
C ILE A 102 -15.88 -5.13 -20.68
N THR A 103 -17.04 -5.42 -20.08
CA THR A 103 -18.23 -5.84 -20.82
C THR A 103 -19.53 -5.57 -20.05
N THR A 104 -20.62 -5.45 -20.80
CA THR A 104 -21.99 -5.37 -20.27
C THR A 104 -22.86 -6.56 -20.69
N ARG A 105 -22.27 -7.57 -21.35
CA ARG A 105 -22.98 -8.73 -21.90
C ARG A 105 -22.21 -10.03 -21.65
N GLY A 106 -22.80 -11.15 -22.07
CA GLY A 106 -22.23 -12.48 -21.88
C GLY A 106 -22.58 -13.08 -20.51
N SER A 107 -22.24 -14.36 -20.36
CA SER A 107 -22.41 -15.11 -19.13
C SER A 107 -21.06 -15.26 -18.43
N PRO A 108 -21.03 -15.34 -17.08
CA PRO A 108 -19.84 -15.71 -16.34
C PRO A 108 -19.21 -16.97 -16.92
N ALA A 109 -17.90 -16.92 -17.17
CA ALA A 109 -17.16 -18.06 -17.66
C ALA A 109 -16.89 -19.08 -16.55
N ARG A 110 -16.47 -20.28 -16.93
CA ARG A 110 -16.15 -21.31 -15.95
C ARG A 110 -14.81 -21.01 -15.27
N LYS A 111 -14.79 -21.13 -13.95
CA LYS A 111 -13.59 -21.06 -13.09
C LYS A 111 -13.36 -22.40 -12.40
N GLU A 112 -13.31 -23.49 -13.18
CA GLU A 112 -13.27 -24.86 -12.64
C GLU A 112 -11.98 -25.22 -11.91
N LEU A 113 -10.93 -24.40 -12.01
CA LEU A 113 -9.68 -24.60 -11.26
C LEU A 113 -9.76 -24.05 -9.84
N GLU A 114 -10.78 -23.25 -9.53
CA GLU A 114 -11.03 -22.71 -8.18
C GLU A 114 -12.06 -23.54 -7.41
N ALA A 115 -11.93 -23.50 -6.08
CA ALA A 115 -12.97 -24.00 -5.20
C ALA A 115 -14.28 -23.21 -5.42
N PRO A 116 -15.45 -23.85 -5.41
CA PRO A 116 -16.72 -23.17 -5.68
C PRO A 116 -17.01 -21.96 -4.78
N THR A 117 -16.47 -21.91 -3.55
CA THR A 117 -16.64 -20.83 -2.59
C THR A 117 -15.83 -19.58 -2.91
N ASP A 118 -14.80 -19.71 -3.75
CA ASP A 118 -13.79 -18.68 -3.96
C ASP A 118 -13.98 -17.99 -5.32
N ARG A 119 -15.04 -18.35 -6.06
CA ARG A 119 -15.29 -17.87 -7.42
C ARG A 119 -15.99 -16.52 -7.43
N TYR A 120 -15.30 -15.53 -7.96
CA TYR A 120 -15.84 -14.19 -8.21
C TYR A 120 -15.83 -13.89 -9.71
N TRP A 121 -16.76 -13.05 -10.18
CA TRP A 121 -16.78 -12.59 -11.57
C TRP A 121 -16.95 -11.08 -11.64
N PHE A 122 -15.87 -10.38 -11.98
CA PHE A 122 -15.85 -8.92 -12.03
C PHE A 122 -16.04 -8.42 -13.46
N ARG A 123 -16.96 -7.46 -13.62
CA ARG A 123 -17.14 -6.72 -14.86
C ARG A 123 -17.14 -5.22 -14.62
N SER A 124 -16.57 -4.50 -15.57
CA SER A 124 -16.68 -3.05 -15.63
C SER A 124 -17.38 -2.64 -16.92
N ALA A 125 -18.29 -1.66 -16.82
CA ALA A 125 -18.87 -1.06 -18.02
C ALA A 125 -17.78 -0.27 -18.78
N PRO A 126 -17.83 -0.18 -20.13
CA PRO A 126 -16.85 0.62 -20.90
C PRO A 126 -16.69 2.07 -20.44
N ALA A 127 -17.73 2.67 -19.83
CA ALA A 127 -17.67 4.01 -19.24
C ALA A 127 -16.64 4.15 -18.10
N ALA A 128 -16.19 3.04 -17.50
CA ALA A 128 -15.14 3.02 -16.48
C ALA A 128 -13.83 3.61 -17.01
N LEU A 129 -13.48 3.35 -18.28
CA LEU A 129 -12.30 3.92 -18.93
C LEU A 129 -12.33 5.45 -18.95
N GLY A 130 -13.52 6.06 -19.02
CA GLY A 130 -13.69 7.50 -18.90
C GLY A 130 -13.49 8.04 -17.48
N VAL A 131 -13.84 7.26 -16.44
CA VAL A 131 -13.53 7.59 -15.04
C VAL A 131 -12.02 7.58 -14.82
N LEU A 132 -11.34 6.56 -15.33
CA LEU A 132 -9.89 6.41 -15.23
C LEU A 132 -9.16 7.58 -15.90
N ALA A 133 -9.51 7.92 -17.15
CA ALA A 133 -8.94 9.09 -17.82
C ALA A 133 -9.11 10.40 -17.05
N ARG A 134 -10.32 10.69 -16.54
CA ARG A 134 -10.56 11.91 -15.74
C ARG A 134 -9.76 11.93 -14.44
N SER A 135 -9.35 10.77 -13.95
CA SER A 135 -8.54 10.61 -12.74
C SER A 135 -7.05 10.79 -13.01
N GLY A 136 -6.65 11.00 -14.27
CA GLY A 136 -5.25 11.13 -14.69
C GLY A 136 -4.57 9.79 -14.88
N VAL A 137 -5.32 8.73 -15.19
CA VAL A 137 -4.74 7.45 -15.64
C VAL A 137 -4.57 7.51 -17.15
N ASP A 138 -3.40 7.10 -17.64
CA ASP A 138 -3.07 7.07 -19.06
C ASP A 138 -3.15 5.64 -19.62
N VAL A 139 -2.76 4.65 -18.82
CA VAL A 139 -2.72 3.23 -19.21
C VAL A 139 -3.38 2.36 -18.16
N VAL A 140 -4.14 1.37 -18.61
CA VAL A 140 -4.75 0.35 -17.77
C VAL A 140 -4.29 -1.03 -18.23
N THR A 141 -3.91 -1.88 -17.30
CA THR A 141 -3.78 -3.31 -17.58
C THR A 141 -5.06 -4.04 -17.20
N VAL A 142 -5.46 -5.01 -18.03
CA VAL A 142 -6.50 -5.99 -17.74
C VAL A 142 -5.93 -7.42 -17.70
N ALA A 143 -4.60 -7.58 -17.80
CA ALA A 143 -3.94 -8.86 -17.59
C ALA A 143 -3.90 -9.20 -16.10
N ASN A 144 -5.01 -9.74 -15.62
CA ASN A 144 -5.22 -10.24 -14.27
C ASN A 144 -6.16 -11.44 -14.33
N ASN A 145 -6.34 -12.12 -13.20
CA ASN A 145 -7.23 -13.28 -13.09
C ASN A 145 -8.67 -12.96 -13.51
N HIS A 146 -9.14 -11.72 -13.30
CA HIS A 146 -10.50 -11.29 -13.62
C HIS A 146 -10.72 -10.76 -15.05
N GLY A 147 -9.66 -10.50 -15.81
CA GLY A 147 -9.76 -9.88 -17.14
C GLY A 147 -10.53 -10.73 -18.17
N ALA A 148 -10.61 -12.05 -17.93
CA ALA A 148 -11.26 -13.01 -18.79
C ALA A 148 -12.59 -13.55 -18.22
N ASP A 149 -13.12 -12.99 -17.13
CA ASP A 149 -14.31 -13.50 -16.40
C ASP A 149 -15.57 -13.75 -17.24
N TYR A 150 -15.66 -13.15 -18.43
CA TYR A 150 -16.77 -13.31 -19.37
C TYR A 150 -16.34 -13.99 -20.68
N GLY A 151 -15.23 -14.74 -20.61
CA GLY A 151 -14.62 -15.51 -21.69
C GLY A 151 -14.22 -14.67 -22.90
N VAL A 152 -14.03 -15.35 -24.03
CA VAL A 152 -13.74 -14.71 -25.33
C VAL A 152 -14.74 -13.60 -25.70
N PRO A 153 -16.05 -13.69 -25.45
CA PRO A 153 -16.97 -12.56 -25.65
C PRO A 153 -16.59 -11.31 -24.87
N GLY A 154 -16.18 -11.46 -23.61
CA GLY A 154 -15.69 -10.37 -22.74
C GLY A 154 -14.36 -9.81 -23.21
N ILE A 155 -13.41 -10.66 -23.62
CA ILE A 155 -12.13 -10.22 -24.22
C ILE A 155 -12.37 -9.37 -25.46
N ARG A 156 -13.26 -9.81 -26.36
CA ARG A 156 -13.60 -9.04 -27.58
C ARG A 156 -14.28 -7.71 -27.28
N ASP A 157 -15.12 -7.65 -26.25
CA ASP A 157 -15.72 -6.37 -25.82
C ASP A 157 -14.67 -5.45 -25.20
N THR A 158 -13.72 -6.01 -24.44
CA THR A 158 -12.60 -5.27 -23.87
C THR A 158 -11.75 -4.64 -24.96
N LEU A 159 -11.37 -5.41 -25.98
CA LEU A 159 -10.63 -4.90 -27.14
C LEU A 159 -11.42 -3.85 -27.93
N ARG A 160 -12.74 -4.02 -28.06
CA ARG A 160 -13.60 -2.99 -28.71
C ARG A 160 -13.64 -1.70 -27.90
N ALA A 161 -13.77 -1.79 -26.57
CA ALA A 161 -13.76 -0.64 -25.69
C ALA A 161 -12.41 0.09 -25.78
N ALA A 162 -11.30 -0.66 -25.72
CA ALA A 162 -9.93 -0.17 -25.84
C ALA A 162 -9.70 0.66 -27.11
N ALA A 163 -10.20 0.21 -28.26
CA ALA A 163 -10.01 0.90 -29.54
C ALA A 163 -10.57 2.33 -29.61
N SER A 164 -11.47 2.69 -28.70
CA SER A 164 -12.10 4.02 -28.62
C SER A 164 -11.86 4.72 -27.27
N ALA A 165 -11.03 4.12 -26.42
CA ALA A 165 -10.83 4.58 -25.06
C ALA A 165 -9.91 5.81 -25.01
N PRO A 166 -10.12 6.73 -24.05
CA PRO A 166 -9.21 7.82 -23.76
C PRO A 166 -7.94 7.39 -22.99
N VAL A 167 -7.80 6.09 -22.69
CA VAL A 167 -6.65 5.48 -22.02
C VAL A 167 -6.16 4.29 -22.83
N GLY A 168 -4.86 3.99 -22.77
CA GLY A 168 -4.32 2.75 -23.30
C GLY A 168 -4.83 1.54 -22.50
N VAL A 169 -5.12 0.44 -23.17
CA VAL A 169 -5.48 -0.84 -22.52
C VAL A 169 -4.48 -1.90 -22.97
N ILE A 170 -3.77 -2.52 -22.03
CA ILE A 170 -2.70 -3.49 -22.30
C ILE A 170 -2.94 -4.84 -21.62
N GLY A 171 -2.15 -5.84 -22.03
CA GLY A 171 -2.20 -7.19 -21.47
C GLY A 171 -3.32 -8.07 -22.04
N VAL A 172 -3.94 -7.64 -23.15
CA VAL A 172 -5.05 -8.34 -23.82
C VAL A 172 -4.91 -8.23 -25.33
N GLY A 173 -5.23 -9.30 -26.05
CA GLY A 173 -5.08 -9.34 -27.50
C GLY A 173 -6.07 -10.27 -28.20
N LEU A 174 -6.18 -10.11 -29.52
CA LEU A 174 -6.83 -11.06 -30.42
C LEU A 174 -5.99 -12.33 -30.63
N ASP A 175 -4.71 -12.24 -30.32
CA ASP A 175 -3.69 -13.27 -30.35
C ASP A 175 -2.59 -12.93 -29.34
N GLU A 176 -1.56 -13.78 -29.27
CA GLU A 176 -0.44 -13.61 -28.37
C GLU A 176 0.45 -12.41 -28.75
N GLU A 177 0.62 -12.10 -30.03
CA GLU A 177 1.45 -10.95 -30.43
C GLU A 177 0.85 -9.65 -29.88
N GLN A 178 -0.46 -9.47 -30.06
CA GLN A 178 -1.16 -8.30 -29.55
C GLN A 178 -1.21 -8.28 -28.01
N ALA A 179 -1.42 -9.43 -27.36
CA ALA A 179 -1.57 -9.47 -25.91
C ALA A 179 -0.28 -9.05 -25.17
N TYR A 180 0.88 -9.43 -25.71
CA TYR A 180 2.20 -9.10 -25.15
C TYR A 180 2.79 -7.79 -25.72
N ALA A 181 2.07 -7.09 -26.60
CA ALA A 181 2.55 -5.83 -27.17
C ALA A 181 2.62 -4.71 -26.10
N PRO A 182 3.71 -3.92 -26.07
CA PRO A 182 3.80 -2.78 -25.17
C PRO A 182 2.85 -1.65 -25.60
N HIS A 183 2.37 -0.88 -24.62
CA HIS A 183 1.91 0.49 -24.88
C HIS A 183 3.13 1.41 -24.95
N ARG A 184 3.30 2.12 -26.07
CA ARG A 184 4.41 3.04 -26.29
C ARG A 184 3.98 4.49 -26.33
N VAL A 185 4.74 5.34 -25.67
CA VAL A 185 4.48 6.78 -25.60
C VAL A 185 5.78 7.56 -25.42
N SER A 186 5.92 8.66 -26.16
CA SER A 186 7.02 9.61 -26.00
C SER A 186 6.66 10.65 -24.96
N VAL A 187 7.41 10.70 -23.87
CA VAL A 187 7.20 11.62 -22.75
C VAL A 187 8.43 12.50 -22.60
N ARG A 188 8.28 13.80 -22.87
CA ARG A 188 9.39 14.77 -22.82
C ARG A 188 10.62 14.36 -23.66
N GLY A 189 10.39 13.60 -24.74
CA GLY A 189 11.44 13.08 -25.62
C GLY A 189 12.10 11.79 -25.15
N THR A 190 11.57 11.14 -24.10
CA THR A 190 11.93 9.79 -23.67
C THR A 190 10.87 8.81 -24.17
N GLU A 191 11.29 7.78 -24.90
CA GLU A 191 10.39 6.72 -25.36
C GLU A 191 10.13 5.71 -24.24
N VAL A 192 8.87 5.55 -23.85
CA VAL A 192 8.45 4.68 -22.74
C VAL A 192 7.58 3.55 -23.27
N ALA A 193 7.96 2.31 -22.95
CA ALA A 193 7.16 1.11 -23.19
C ALA A 193 6.61 0.54 -21.88
N VAL A 194 5.31 0.23 -21.85
CA VAL A 194 4.67 -0.44 -20.70
C VAL A 194 4.05 -1.76 -21.15
N LEU A 195 4.52 -2.86 -20.55
CA LEU A 195 3.98 -4.21 -20.74
C LEU A 195 3.18 -4.64 -19.51
N ALA A 196 2.29 -5.61 -19.67
CA ALA A 196 1.60 -6.21 -18.55
C ALA A 196 1.29 -7.70 -18.75
N ALA A 197 1.24 -8.44 -17.64
CA ALA A 197 0.90 -9.86 -17.66
C ALA A 197 0.35 -10.36 -16.33
N ASP A 198 -0.46 -11.43 -16.39
CA ASP A 198 -0.99 -12.13 -15.23
C ASP A 198 -0.10 -13.31 -14.82
N ALA A 199 0.36 -13.31 -13.57
CA ALA A 199 1.13 -14.37 -12.92
C ALA A 199 0.46 -14.95 -11.66
N SER A 200 -0.79 -14.56 -11.38
CA SER A 200 -1.61 -15.09 -10.29
C SER A 200 -1.98 -16.58 -10.51
N ARG A 201 -2.69 -17.19 -9.56
CA ARG A 201 -3.23 -18.55 -9.77
C ARG A 201 -4.26 -18.52 -10.91
N ARG A 202 -4.20 -19.53 -11.78
CA ARG A 202 -5.11 -19.64 -12.91
C ARG A 202 -6.46 -20.18 -12.45
N GLU A 203 -7.54 -19.51 -12.84
CA GLU A 203 -8.90 -19.84 -12.38
C GLU A 203 -9.66 -20.77 -13.35
N SER A 204 -9.29 -20.76 -14.63
CA SER A 204 -9.94 -21.51 -15.71
C SER A 204 -8.94 -22.20 -16.63
N ALA A 205 -9.27 -23.37 -17.16
CA ALA A 205 -8.46 -24.03 -18.19
C ALA A 205 -8.61 -23.39 -19.59
N ASP A 206 -9.58 -22.49 -19.77
CA ASP A 206 -9.80 -21.76 -21.03
C ASP A 206 -8.56 -20.91 -21.41
N PRO A 207 -8.02 -21.03 -22.63
CA PRO A 207 -6.88 -20.26 -23.10
C PRO A 207 -7.06 -18.73 -23.04
N ALA A 208 -8.28 -18.20 -22.93
CA ALA A 208 -8.51 -16.76 -22.77
C ALA A 208 -7.82 -16.17 -21.52
N TRP A 209 -7.59 -16.96 -20.46
CA TRP A 209 -6.86 -16.55 -19.23
C TRP A 209 -5.33 -16.56 -19.40
N ALA A 210 -4.81 -17.21 -20.43
CA ALA A 210 -3.39 -17.31 -20.70
C ALA A 210 -3.21 -17.62 -22.17
N VAL A 211 -3.14 -16.57 -22.99
CA VAL A 211 -3.04 -16.69 -24.43
C VAL A 211 -1.81 -17.51 -24.81
N ALA A 212 -1.97 -18.36 -25.82
CA ALA A 212 -0.92 -19.19 -26.36
C ALA A 212 -0.95 -19.13 -27.89
N PRO A 213 0.16 -19.46 -28.57
CA PRO A 213 0.20 -19.47 -30.02
C PRO A 213 -0.96 -20.24 -30.64
N GLY A 214 -1.76 -19.53 -31.45
CA GLY A 214 -2.94 -20.09 -32.13
C GLY A 214 -4.18 -20.32 -31.25
N SER A 215 -4.19 -19.89 -29.98
CA SER A 215 -5.37 -20.03 -29.11
C SER A 215 -6.47 -19.01 -29.40
N GLY A 216 -6.17 -17.97 -30.18
CA GLY A 216 -7.06 -16.83 -30.41
C GLY A 216 -7.02 -15.82 -29.25
N PRO A 217 -8.10 -15.03 -29.05
CA PRO A 217 -8.07 -13.90 -28.12
C PRO A 217 -7.86 -14.31 -26.66
N GLY A 218 -7.05 -13.55 -25.93
CA GLY A 218 -6.78 -13.81 -24.52
C GLY A 218 -5.90 -12.77 -23.85
N LEU A 219 -5.57 -13.05 -22.59
CA LEU A 219 -4.71 -12.22 -21.74
C LEU A 219 -3.26 -12.68 -21.81
N ALA A 220 -2.34 -11.72 -21.73
CA ALA A 220 -0.92 -12.00 -21.51
C ALA A 220 -0.73 -12.61 -20.12
N SER A 221 0.10 -13.67 -20.05
CA SER A 221 0.41 -14.35 -18.80
C SER A 221 1.92 -14.44 -18.58
N ALA A 222 2.36 -14.51 -17.33
CA ALA A 222 3.73 -14.82 -16.94
C ALA A 222 3.82 -16.17 -16.20
N ARG A 223 2.85 -17.06 -16.40
CA ARG A 223 2.84 -18.41 -15.79
C ARG A 223 3.57 -19.44 -16.65
N GLY A 224 4.37 -20.28 -16.00
CA GLY A 224 5.04 -21.41 -16.67
C GLY A 224 5.81 -20.95 -17.91
N PRO A 225 5.65 -21.57 -19.09
CA PRO A 225 6.39 -21.19 -20.30
C PRO A 225 6.10 -19.76 -20.79
N ARG A 226 4.99 -19.16 -20.33
CA ARG A 226 4.59 -17.81 -20.76
C ARG A 226 5.42 -16.72 -20.07
N ALA A 227 6.08 -17.04 -18.96
CA ALA A 227 7.09 -16.17 -18.37
C ALA A 227 8.20 -15.83 -19.38
N GLU A 228 8.67 -16.82 -20.15
CA GLU A 228 9.70 -16.62 -21.17
C GLU A 228 9.23 -15.73 -22.32
N GLN A 229 7.94 -15.80 -22.67
CA GLN A 229 7.34 -14.93 -23.69
C GLN A 229 7.28 -13.47 -23.24
N LEU A 230 6.91 -13.22 -21.97
CA LEU A 230 6.99 -11.88 -21.41
C LEU A 230 8.44 -11.37 -21.39
N VAL A 231 9.38 -12.19 -20.91
CA VAL A 231 10.81 -11.85 -20.87
C VAL A 231 11.35 -11.50 -22.27
N ALA A 232 10.94 -12.25 -23.31
CA ALA A 232 11.32 -11.94 -24.68
C ALA A 232 10.74 -10.60 -25.17
N SER A 233 9.49 -10.29 -24.78
CA SER A 233 8.83 -9.02 -25.13
C SER A 233 9.48 -7.83 -24.42
N VAL A 234 9.86 -8.00 -23.15
CA VAL A 234 10.64 -6.99 -22.41
C VAL A 234 11.99 -6.75 -23.05
N ARG A 235 12.71 -7.82 -23.44
CA ARG A 235 14.00 -7.67 -24.13
C ARG A 235 13.88 -6.98 -25.48
N ALA A 236 12.80 -7.21 -26.20
CA ALA A 236 12.52 -6.52 -27.45
C ALA A 236 12.23 -5.03 -27.22
N ALA A 237 11.41 -4.69 -26.22
CA ALA A 237 11.15 -3.31 -25.83
C ALA A 237 12.44 -2.59 -25.37
N ALA A 238 13.27 -3.22 -24.55
CA ALA A 238 14.52 -2.65 -24.05
C ALA A 238 15.57 -2.39 -25.16
N ALA A 239 15.40 -2.99 -26.34
CA ALA A 239 16.25 -2.71 -27.50
C ALA A 239 15.78 -1.50 -28.32
N GLU A 240 14.54 -1.05 -28.13
CA GLU A 240 13.89 -0.01 -28.94
C GLU A 240 13.53 1.24 -28.14
N ASP A 241 13.21 1.09 -26.85
CA ASP A 241 12.62 2.10 -25.98
C ASP A 241 13.61 2.52 -24.88
N ASP A 242 13.57 3.79 -24.45
CA ASP A 242 14.50 4.34 -23.44
C ASP A 242 14.15 3.88 -22.01
N VAL A 243 12.86 3.61 -21.76
CA VAL A 243 12.34 3.15 -20.45
C VAL A 243 11.34 2.03 -20.65
N VAL A 244 11.52 0.91 -19.96
CA VAL A 244 10.63 -0.25 -20.00
C VAL A 244 10.01 -0.52 -18.62
N GLY A 245 8.70 -0.31 -18.53
CA GLY A 245 7.87 -0.65 -17.38
C GLY A 245 7.12 -1.97 -17.57
N VAL A 246 7.00 -2.77 -16.51
CA VAL A 246 6.22 -4.02 -16.50
C VAL A 246 5.26 -4.02 -15.33
N TYR A 247 3.95 -4.13 -15.60
CA TYR A 247 2.91 -4.27 -14.57
C TYR A 247 2.45 -5.73 -14.48
N LEU A 248 2.60 -6.34 -13.31
CA LEU A 248 2.26 -7.74 -13.05
C LEU A 248 1.12 -7.88 -12.07
N HIS A 249 0.21 -8.81 -12.34
CA HIS A 249 -0.81 -9.22 -11.39
C HIS A 249 -0.42 -10.57 -10.79
N TRP A 250 0.07 -10.59 -9.53
CA TRP A 250 0.82 -11.72 -8.99
C TRP A 250 0.96 -11.78 -7.46
N GLY A 251 1.48 -12.90 -6.95
CA GLY A 251 1.73 -13.09 -5.52
C GLY A 251 0.65 -13.93 -4.84
N GLU A 252 0.72 -13.98 -3.51
CA GLU A 252 -0.29 -14.66 -2.69
C GLU A 252 -1.16 -13.60 -2.02
N GLU A 253 -2.47 -13.73 -2.16
CA GLU A 253 -3.42 -12.84 -1.50
C GLU A 253 -3.12 -12.71 -0.01
N SER A 254 -3.23 -11.47 0.49
CA SER A 254 -3.06 -11.13 1.90
C SER A 254 -1.65 -11.29 2.47
N ASN A 255 -0.68 -11.74 1.67
CA ASN A 255 0.70 -11.90 2.10
C ASN A 255 1.53 -10.67 1.73
N ALA A 256 2.05 -9.97 2.74
CA ALA A 256 2.86 -8.77 2.55
C ALA A 256 4.33 -9.07 2.19
N CYS A 257 4.74 -10.35 2.15
CA CYS A 257 6.06 -10.77 1.68
C CYS A 257 5.98 -11.44 0.30
N PRO A 258 6.87 -11.08 -0.64
CA PRO A 258 6.84 -11.64 -1.97
C PRO A 258 7.18 -13.13 -1.97
N THR A 259 6.51 -13.87 -2.84
CA THR A 259 6.79 -15.29 -3.09
C THR A 259 8.11 -15.49 -3.84
N THR A 260 8.69 -16.69 -3.77
CA THR A 260 9.87 -17.05 -4.56
C THR A 260 9.64 -16.90 -6.06
N HIS A 261 8.41 -17.12 -6.54
CA HIS A 261 8.05 -16.92 -7.95
C HIS A 261 8.15 -15.45 -8.33
N GLN A 262 7.60 -14.54 -7.51
CA GLN A 262 7.71 -13.10 -7.73
C GLN A 262 9.18 -12.66 -7.79
N GLN A 263 9.99 -13.07 -6.81
CA GLN A 263 11.42 -12.72 -6.77
C GLN A 263 12.19 -13.24 -8.00
N SER A 264 11.93 -14.49 -8.41
CA SER A 264 12.60 -15.09 -9.57
C SER A 264 12.20 -14.42 -10.87
N LEU A 265 10.92 -14.10 -11.05
CA LEU A 265 10.44 -13.41 -12.24
C LEU A 265 10.93 -11.96 -12.30
N SER A 266 10.99 -11.23 -11.18
CA SER A 266 11.61 -9.89 -11.11
C SER A 266 13.05 -9.90 -11.63
N ARG A 267 13.86 -10.89 -11.22
CA ARG A 267 15.24 -11.05 -11.69
C ARG A 267 15.31 -11.28 -13.19
N LEU A 268 14.48 -12.18 -13.72
CA LEU A 268 14.42 -12.44 -15.16
C LEU A 268 14.01 -11.21 -15.98
N LEU A 269 13.11 -10.37 -15.47
CA LEU A 269 12.67 -9.15 -16.14
C LEU A 269 13.73 -8.04 -16.03
N SER A 270 14.39 -7.93 -14.87
CA SER A 270 15.54 -7.05 -14.67
C SER A 270 16.67 -7.40 -15.65
N ASP A 271 17.07 -8.68 -15.74
CA ASP A 271 18.06 -9.18 -16.70
C ASP A 271 17.64 -8.98 -18.17
N ALA A 272 16.34 -8.85 -18.44
CA ALA A 272 15.81 -8.57 -19.76
C ALA A 272 15.83 -7.08 -20.14
N GLY A 273 16.13 -6.19 -19.19
CA GLY A 273 16.20 -4.75 -19.41
C GLY A 273 14.95 -3.98 -18.96
N ALA A 274 14.14 -4.52 -18.04
CA ALA A 274 13.09 -3.71 -17.41
C ALA A 274 13.69 -2.68 -16.45
N ASP A 275 13.27 -1.43 -16.52
CA ASP A 275 13.68 -0.37 -15.58
C ASP A 275 12.76 -0.31 -14.37
N VAL A 276 11.48 -0.64 -14.56
CA VAL A 276 10.47 -0.64 -13.50
C VAL A 276 9.59 -1.89 -13.59
N VAL A 277 9.47 -2.63 -12.49
CA VAL A 277 8.53 -3.76 -12.33
C VAL A 277 7.59 -3.47 -11.17
N VAL A 278 6.28 -3.45 -11.43
CA VAL A 278 5.25 -3.14 -10.41
C VAL A 278 4.22 -4.25 -10.34
N GLY A 279 3.81 -4.59 -9.13
CA GLY A 279 2.84 -5.64 -8.85
C GLY A 279 1.52 -5.15 -8.24
N SER A 280 0.44 -5.91 -8.46
CA SER A 280 -0.79 -5.93 -7.66
C SER A 280 -1.27 -7.38 -7.46
N HIS A 281 -2.55 -7.64 -7.09
CA HIS A 281 -3.18 -8.95 -6.77
C HIS A 281 -3.16 -9.33 -5.28
N ALA A 282 -2.07 -9.10 -4.57
CA ALA A 282 -1.99 -9.53 -3.16
C ALA A 282 -3.00 -8.80 -2.23
N HIS A 283 -3.70 -7.78 -2.75
CA HIS A 283 -4.65 -6.92 -2.03
C HIS A 283 -4.10 -6.19 -0.80
N VAL A 284 -2.78 -6.28 -0.55
CA VAL A 284 -2.02 -5.53 0.45
C VAL A 284 -0.76 -4.95 -0.19
N PRO A 285 -0.21 -3.83 0.31
CA PRO A 285 1.10 -3.36 -0.12
C PRO A 285 2.20 -4.39 0.23
N LEU A 286 3.19 -4.55 -0.65
CA LEU A 286 4.40 -5.36 -0.46
C LEU A 286 5.66 -4.46 -0.54
N GLY A 287 6.81 -5.04 -0.19
CA GLY A 287 8.10 -4.36 -0.25
C GLY A 287 8.47 -3.85 -1.65
N ALA A 288 9.20 -2.73 -1.68
CA ALA A 288 9.69 -2.09 -2.90
C ALA A 288 11.12 -1.53 -2.73
N GLY A 289 11.86 -1.43 -3.83
CA GLY A 289 13.26 -0.99 -3.84
C GLY A 289 13.98 -1.34 -5.14
N MET A 290 15.31 -1.26 -5.14
CA MET A 290 16.16 -1.56 -6.29
C MET A 290 16.60 -3.01 -6.33
N LEU A 291 16.49 -3.63 -7.50
CA LEU A 291 17.07 -4.91 -7.89
C LEU A 291 18.00 -4.68 -9.08
N ASP A 292 19.32 -4.68 -8.85
CA ASP A 292 20.32 -4.64 -9.93
C ASP A 292 20.13 -3.55 -11.02
N GLY A 293 19.59 -2.38 -10.63
CA GLY A 293 19.31 -1.25 -11.54
C GLY A 293 17.82 -1.06 -11.88
N THR A 294 17.02 -2.11 -11.72
CA THR A 294 15.56 -2.09 -11.88
C THR A 294 14.88 -1.67 -10.58
N TYR A 295 13.89 -0.77 -10.63
CA TYR A 295 13.01 -0.52 -9.50
C TYR A 295 11.89 -1.56 -9.46
N VAL A 296 11.76 -2.27 -8.35
CA VAL A 296 10.74 -3.30 -8.15
C VAL A 296 9.80 -2.88 -7.02
N SER A 297 8.49 -2.92 -7.26
CA SER A 297 7.46 -2.91 -6.23
C SER A 297 6.64 -4.18 -6.36
N TYR A 298 6.72 -5.07 -5.36
CA TYR A 298 6.08 -6.39 -5.48
C TYR A 298 4.55 -6.35 -5.39
N GLY A 299 3.95 -5.29 -4.87
CA GLY A 299 2.50 -5.21 -4.64
C GLY A 299 2.07 -3.85 -4.14
N LEU A 300 1.06 -3.26 -4.78
CA LEU A 300 0.49 -1.96 -4.41
C LEU A 300 -0.85 -2.05 -3.65
N GLY A 301 -1.38 -3.27 -3.48
CA GLY A 301 -2.67 -3.52 -2.82
C GLY A 301 -3.88 -3.07 -3.63
N ASN A 302 -5.02 -2.95 -2.96
CA ASN A 302 -6.23 -2.38 -3.56
C ASN A 302 -6.06 -0.88 -3.79
N PHE A 303 -6.68 -0.30 -4.80
CA PHE A 303 -6.75 1.15 -5.01
C PHE A 303 -8.19 1.65 -5.04
N TYR A 304 -9.07 1.13 -5.90
CA TYR A 304 -10.47 1.54 -5.92
C TYR A 304 -11.36 0.31 -5.80
N TRP A 305 -11.91 0.10 -4.60
CA TRP A 305 -12.42 -1.20 -4.18
C TRP A 305 -13.75 -1.10 -3.44
N TYR A 306 -14.64 -2.09 -3.55
CA TYR A 306 -16.01 -2.01 -2.99
C TYR A 306 -16.12 -2.07 -1.45
N HIS A 307 -14.99 -2.16 -0.73
CA HIS A 307 -14.92 -2.18 0.74
C HIS A 307 -13.55 -1.70 1.22
N GLY A 308 -13.46 -1.33 2.50
CA GLY A 308 -12.20 -0.93 3.14
C GLY A 308 -11.47 -2.04 3.91
N HIS A 309 -11.79 -3.32 3.72
CA HIS A 309 -10.90 -4.38 4.23
C HIS A 309 -9.58 -4.34 3.45
N ARG A 310 -8.44 -4.42 4.16
CA ARG A 310 -7.10 -4.20 3.57
C ARG A 310 -7.00 -2.83 2.91
N SER A 311 -7.20 -1.81 3.73
CA SER A 311 -7.41 -0.43 3.26
C SER A 311 -6.12 0.28 2.85
N GLU A 312 -4.96 -0.19 3.29
CA GLU A 312 -3.66 0.41 2.98
C GLU A 312 -3.40 0.42 1.47
N THR A 313 -3.21 1.62 0.93
CA THR A 313 -3.00 1.84 -0.50
C THR A 313 -2.15 3.08 -0.75
N GLY A 314 -1.85 3.38 -2.00
CA GLY A 314 -1.31 4.67 -2.39
C GLY A 314 -0.93 4.73 -3.87
N VAL A 315 -0.30 5.84 -4.24
CA VAL A 315 0.30 6.02 -5.57
C VAL A 315 1.81 5.99 -5.41
N LEU A 316 2.45 5.04 -6.08
CA LEU A 316 3.90 4.98 -6.22
C LEU A 316 4.29 5.86 -7.41
N GLN A 317 5.24 6.77 -7.21
CA GLN A 317 5.85 7.57 -8.26
C GLN A 317 7.34 7.21 -8.35
N VAL A 318 7.79 6.87 -9.55
CA VAL A 318 9.19 6.56 -9.85
C VAL A 318 9.66 7.57 -10.88
N SER A 319 10.71 8.33 -10.54
CA SER A 319 11.31 9.29 -11.47
C SER A 319 12.53 8.69 -12.12
N LEU A 320 12.60 8.80 -13.45
CA LEU A 320 13.70 8.30 -14.26
C LEU A 320 14.37 9.43 -15.02
N ARG A 321 15.69 9.33 -15.18
CA ARG A 321 16.49 10.25 -15.99
C ARG A 321 17.53 9.45 -16.75
N ALA A 322 17.46 9.51 -18.09
CA ALA A 322 18.34 8.75 -18.99
C ALA A 322 18.37 7.23 -18.66
N GLY A 323 17.19 6.63 -18.49
CA GLY A 323 17.02 5.22 -18.13
C GLY A 323 17.27 4.90 -16.64
N GLU A 324 17.95 5.76 -15.89
CA GLU A 324 18.24 5.50 -14.48
C GLU A 324 17.12 5.98 -13.55
N VAL A 325 16.75 5.14 -12.58
CA VAL A 325 15.84 5.53 -11.50
C VAL A 325 16.55 6.49 -10.55
N VAL A 326 16.04 7.71 -10.42
CA VAL A 326 16.64 8.81 -9.64
C VAL A 326 15.83 9.22 -8.42
N ASP A 327 14.54 8.87 -8.35
CA ASP A 327 13.70 9.06 -7.16
C ASP A 327 12.58 8.02 -7.09
N ASP A 328 12.14 7.74 -5.87
CA ASP A 328 10.97 6.91 -5.58
C ASP A 328 10.17 7.50 -4.41
N THR A 329 8.90 7.78 -4.66
CA THR A 329 8.00 8.35 -3.66
C THR A 329 6.70 7.56 -3.61
N TRP A 330 6.27 7.19 -2.40
CA TRP A 330 4.94 6.65 -2.18
C TRP A 330 4.05 7.69 -1.50
N THR A 331 2.89 7.98 -2.10
CA THR A 331 1.85 8.81 -1.50
C THR A 331 0.78 7.89 -0.92
N PRO A 332 0.78 7.65 0.41
CA PRO A 332 -0.11 6.67 1.02
C PRO A 332 -1.53 7.22 1.22
N ALA A 333 -2.49 6.32 1.18
CA ALA A 333 -3.90 6.56 1.39
C ALA A 333 -4.56 5.36 2.08
N LEU A 334 -5.79 5.57 2.55
CA LEU A 334 -6.66 4.49 3.04
C LEU A 334 -7.96 4.45 2.24
N ILE A 335 -8.38 3.25 1.84
CA ILE A 335 -9.72 3.02 1.30
C ILE A 335 -10.73 3.11 2.47
N PRO A 336 -11.80 3.92 2.37
CA PRO A 336 -12.82 4.01 3.41
C PRO A 336 -13.45 2.64 3.70
N THR A 337 -13.95 2.41 4.91
CA THR A 337 -14.64 1.16 5.28
C THR A 337 -15.74 0.77 4.29
N ALA A 338 -16.48 1.75 3.77
CA ALA A 338 -17.56 1.56 2.80
C ALA A 338 -17.07 1.28 1.36
N GLY A 339 -15.77 1.33 1.10
CA GLY A 339 -15.18 1.24 -0.23
C GLY A 339 -15.13 2.57 -0.98
N GLY A 340 -14.69 2.50 -2.24
CA GLY A 340 -14.56 3.59 -3.19
C GLY A 340 -13.24 4.34 -3.08
N ASP A 341 -13.35 5.66 -3.04
CA ASP A 341 -12.27 6.64 -3.21
C ASP A 341 -11.20 6.61 -2.08
N PRO A 342 -9.92 6.30 -2.38
CA PRO A 342 -8.83 6.42 -1.42
C PRO A 342 -8.63 7.81 -0.86
N GLN A 343 -8.46 7.89 0.46
CA GLN A 343 -8.22 9.14 1.18
C GLN A 343 -6.73 9.30 1.51
N PRO A 344 -6.02 10.31 0.94
CA PRO A 344 -4.61 10.52 1.21
C PRO A 344 -4.35 10.78 2.69
N LEU A 345 -3.34 10.12 3.23
CA LEU A 345 -2.85 10.38 4.58
C LEU A 345 -2.03 11.67 4.60
N ARG A 346 -1.96 12.34 5.77
CA ARG A 346 -1.21 13.59 5.96
C ARG A 346 -0.48 13.59 7.30
N GLY A 347 0.54 14.45 7.41
CA GLY A 347 1.32 14.63 8.64
C GLY A 347 1.91 13.31 9.14
N THR A 348 1.87 13.09 10.45
CA THR A 348 2.44 11.88 11.07
C THR A 348 1.85 10.59 10.53
N ALA A 349 0.54 10.54 10.25
CA ALA A 349 -0.09 9.33 9.69
C ALA A 349 0.45 8.98 8.29
N ARG A 350 0.81 9.99 7.49
CA ARG A 350 1.48 9.78 6.21
C ARG A 350 2.89 9.26 6.42
N ASP A 351 3.63 9.85 7.35
CA ASP A 351 5.01 9.46 7.61
C ASP A 351 5.10 8.04 8.17
N ASP A 352 4.19 7.67 9.09
CA ASP A 352 4.05 6.33 9.65
C ASP A 352 3.65 5.32 8.56
N ALA A 353 2.73 5.67 7.65
CA ALA A 353 2.40 4.78 6.54
C ALA A 353 3.60 4.56 5.60
N VAL A 354 4.31 5.64 5.21
CA VAL A 354 5.53 5.52 4.39
C VAL A 354 6.58 4.65 5.07
N ALA A 355 6.74 4.79 6.39
CA ALA A 355 7.60 3.93 7.20
C ALA A 355 7.21 2.47 7.10
N ASP A 356 5.93 2.18 7.34
CA ASP A 356 5.39 0.83 7.36
C ASP A 356 5.56 0.14 6.01
N TRP A 357 5.47 0.87 4.90
CA TRP A 357 5.74 0.31 3.57
C TRP A 357 7.21 0.12 3.27
N ARG A 358 8.06 1.05 3.69
CA ARG A 358 9.53 0.87 3.57
C ARG A 358 9.99 -0.34 4.34
N SER A 359 9.42 -0.59 5.52
CA SER A 359 9.77 -1.74 6.35
C SER A 359 9.32 -3.08 5.74
N LEU A 360 8.36 -3.09 4.80
CA LEU A 360 8.02 -4.30 4.02
C LEU A 360 9.17 -4.80 3.15
N ARG A 361 10.17 -3.94 2.86
CA ARG A 361 11.40 -4.35 2.17
C ARG A 361 12.18 -5.41 2.97
N GLY A 362 11.99 -5.50 4.29
CA GLY A 362 12.73 -6.40 5.17
C GLY A 362 12.59 -7.90 4.87
N CYS A 363 11.56 -8.31 4.12
CA CYS A 363 11.42 -9.68 3.62
C CYS A 363 11.66 -9.81 2.11
N THR A 364 12.42 -8.90 1.53
CA THR A 364 12.83 -8.89 0.12
C THR A 364 14.34 -8.91 -0.01
N ASP A 365 14.83 -9.11 -1.22
CA ASP A 365 16.22 -8.97 -1.63
C ASP A 365 16.57 -7.58 -2.20
N LEU A 366 15.64 -6.62 -2.09
CA LEU A 366 15.77 -5.30 -2.69
C LEU A 366 16.63 -4.37 -1.83
N ALA A 367 17.48 -3.59 -2.48
CA ALA A 367 18.13 -2.45 -1.86
C ALA A 367 17.17 -1.24 -1.74
N PRO A 368 17.43 -0.26 -0.88
CA PRO A 368 16.66 0.98 -0.87
C PRO A 368 16.67 1.70 -2.21
N GLY A 369 15.51 2.24 -2.60
CA GLY A 369 15.36 3.16 -3.73
C GLY A 369 16.06 4.51 -3.49
N PRO A 370 16.35 5.30 -4.54
CA PRO A 370 17.05 6.58 -4.42
C PRO A 370 16.36 7.59 -3.49
N GLY A 371 15.02 7.68 -3.53
CA GLY A 371 14.23 8.56 -2.68
C GLY A 371 14.28 8.14 -1.21
N ALA A 372 14.30 6.84 -0.95
CA ALA A 372 14.59 6.32 0.39
C ALA A 372 16.02 6.69 0.85
N ARG A 373 17.04 6.44 0.03
CA ARG A 373 18.45 6.75 0.35
C ARG A 373 18.69 8.23 0.63
N ALA A 374 18.09 9.12 -0.17
CA ALA A 374 18.21 10.56 0.02
C ALA A 374 17.61 11.02 1.36
N GLN A 375 16.47 10.42 1.77
CA GLN A 375 15.85 10.68 3.06
C GLN A 375 16.63 10.06 4.23
N ASP A 376 17.23 8.89 4.04
CA ASP A 376 18.07 8.22 5.05
C ASP A 376 19.37 9.01 5.28
N ALA A 377 19.98 9.52 4.22
CA ALA A 377 21.16 10.40 4.28
C ALA A 377 20.84 11.74 4.97
N ALA A 378 19.64 12.28 4.78
CA ALA A 378 19.17 13.49 5.47
C ALA A 378 18.78 13.24 6.94
N GLY A 379 18.50 11.99 7.33
CA GLY A 379 18.00 11.59 8.65
C GLY A 379 18.98 10.85 9.56
N ALA A 380 20.29 10.88 9.26
CA ALA A 380 21.31 10.07 9.95
C ALA A 380 21.42 10.30 11.49
N ALA A 381 20.91 11.44 11.98
CA ALA A 381 20.71 11.67 13.40
C ALA A 381 19.25 11.39 13.79
N LEU A 382 19.05 10.42 14.68
CA LEU A 382 17.75 10.19 15.29
C LEU A 382 17.34 11.41 16.12
N PRO A 383 16.08 11.88 16.03
CA PRO A 383 15.52 12.82 17.00
C PRO A 383 15.68 12.29 18.43
N ALA A 384 15.60 13.17 19.43
CA ALA A 384 15.53 12.73 20.82
C ALA A 384 14.31 11.81 21.02
N PHE A 385 14.44 10.79 21.87
CA PHE A 385 13.33 9.92 22.24
C PHE A 385 12.19 10.77 22.80
N ALA A 386 11.02 10.71 22.15
CA ALA A 386 9.83 11.43 22.57
C ALA A 386 8.80 10.43 23.07
N SER A 387 8.09 10.77 24.15
CA SER A 387 7.05 9.90 24.68
C SER A 387 5.97 10.67 25.44
N THR A 388 4.80 10.05 25.61
CA THR A 388 3.70 10.57 26.42
C THR A 388 3.00 9.43 27.14
N VAL A 389 2.66 9.64 28.41
CA VAL A 389 1.72 8.78 29.15
C VAL A 389 0.40 9.52 29.30
N ARG A 390 -0.72 8.91 28.87
CA ARG A 390 -2.06 9.50 29.01
C ARG A 390 -3.04 8.48 29.56
N ARG A 391 -4.08 8.95 30.26
CA ARG A 391 -5.28 8.14 30.52
C ARG A 391 -5.97 7.80 29.21
N ILE A 392 -6.66 6.66 29.16
CA ILE A 392 -7.48 6.28 27.99
C ILE A 392 -8.59 7.32 27.81
N GLY A 393 -8.47 8.14 26.76
CA GLY A 393 -9.41 9.21 26.45
C GLY A 393 -10.67 8.70 25.74
N PRO A 394 -11.73 9.53 25.64
CA PRO A 394 -12.99 9.14 25.00
C PRO A 394 -12.83 8.71 23.53
N ALA A 395 -11.88 9.31 22.80
CA ALA A 395 -11.61 8.96 21.40
C ALA A 395 -11.06 7.53 21.28
N LEU A 396 -9.99 7.24 22.02
CA LEU A 396 -9.38 5.91 22.02
C LEU A 396 -10.34 4.85 22.58
N ARG A 397 -11.10 5.17 23.63
CA ARG A 397 -12.10 4.25 24.19
C ARG A 397 -13.13 3.76 23.16
N ARG A 398 -13.48 4.59 22.17
CA ARG A 398 -14.43 4.18 21.10
C ARG A 398 -13.82 3.22 20.09
N THR A 399 -12.50 3.19 19.98
CA THR A 399 -11.78 2.31 19.04
C THR A 399 -11.21 1.08 19.72
N MET A 400 -11.20 1.02 21.07
CA MET A 400 -10.72 -0.14 21.84
C MET A 400 -11.75 -1.28 21.82
N THR A 401 -11.92 -1.94 20.68
CA THR A 401 -12.84 -3.07 20.49
C THR A 401 -12.36 -4.32 21.23
N SER A 402 -11.06 -4.44 21.50
CA SER A 402 -10.47 -5.55 22.25
C SER A 402 -10.68 -5.44 23.76
N HIS A 403 -11.51 -4.51 24.25
CA HIS A 403 -11.77 -4.31 25.68
C HIS A 403 -13.27 -4.36 25.97
N ASP A 404 -13.69 -5.36 26.72
CA ASP A 404 -15.03 -5.46 27.30
C ASP A 404 -15.02 -5.06 28.79
N PRO A 405 -15.65 -3.93 29.16
CA PRO A 405 -15.73 -3.48 30.55
C PRO A 405 -16.41 -4.47 31.50
N ALA A 406 -17.20 -5.41 30.99
CA ALA A 406 -17.93 -6.39 31.81
C ALA A 406 -17.08 -7.60 32.19
N THR A 407 -16.07 -7.94 31.39
CA THR A 407 -15.32 -9.20 31.52
C THR A 407 -13.82 -8.98 31.73
N CYS A 408 -13.26 -7.88 31.22
CA CYS A 408 -11.83 -7.64 31.30
C CYS A 408 -11.35 -7.44 32.75
N PRO A 409 -10.22 -8.05 33.14
CA PRO A 409 -9.76 -8.06 34.53
C PRO A 409 -9.24 -6.71 35.02
N VAL A 410 -8.92 -5.78 34.11
CA VAL A 410 -8.42 -4.45 34.44
C VAL A 410 -9.30 -3.38 33.80
N PRO A 411 -9.87 -2.44 34.58
CA PRO A 411 -10.69 -1.37 34.02
C PRO A 411 -9.83 -0.36 33.25
N LEU A 412 -10.39 0.28 32.22
CA LEU A 412 -9.69 1.31 31.42
C LEU A 412 -9.09 2.46 32.25
N ALA A 413 -9.64 2.73 33.43
CA ALA A 413 -9.12 3.75 34.35
C ALA A 413 -7.70 3.42 34.86
N ASP A 414 -7.37 2.13 34.92
CA ASP A 414 -6.09 1.61 35.40
C ASP A 414 -5.13 1.29 34.26
N LEU A 415 -5.52 1.59 33.01
CA LEU A 415 -4.67 1.50 31.84
C LEU A 415 -4.15 2.88 31.41
N ARG A 416 -2.99 2.90 30.74
CA ARG A 416 -2.39 4.09 30.16
C ARG A 416 -2.11 3.88 28.69
N HIS A 417 -2.48 4.89 27.90
CA HIS A 417 -2.07 4.99 26.50
C HIS A 417 -0.70 5.67 26.45
N LEU A 418 0.28 4.91 25.99
CA LEU A 418 1.61 5.38 25.68
C LEU A 418 1.69 5.74 24.21
N THR A 419 2.25 6.91 23.91
CA THR A 419 2.81 7.17 22.58
C THR A 419 4.31 7.38 22.76
N LEU A 420 5.14 6.75 21.94
CA LEU A 420 6.59 6.76 22.14
C LEU A 420 7.35 6.63 20.83
N SER A 421 8.57 7.14 20.78
CA SER A 421 9.47 6.94 19.65
C SER A 421 10.02 5.52 19.63
N TYR A 422 10.20 4.92 18.46
CA TYR A 422 10.95 3.67 18.27
C TYR A 422 11.82 3.79 17.02
N VAL A 423 12.84 2.93 16.89
CA VAL A 423 13.67 2.88 15.68
C VAL A 423 13.17 1.75 14.80
N GLY A 424 12.89 2.03 13.53
CA GLY A 424 12.46 1.02 12.56
C GLY A 424 13.63 0.17 12.04
N PHE A 425 13.31 -0.89 11.28
CA PHE A 425 14.30 -1.72 10.58
C PHE A 425 15.12 -0.96 9.53
N ASP A 426 14.64 0.20 9.08
CA ASP A 426 15.38 1.12 8.22
C ASP A 426 16.28 2.11 8.99
N GLY A 427 16.35 1.99 10.33
CA GLY A 427 17.17 2.83 11.18
C GLY A 427 16.60 4.23 11.48
N ARG A 428 15.34 4.51 11.10
CA ARG A 428 14.68 5.81 11.31
C ARG A 428 13.81 5.83 12.56
N SER A 429 13.55 7.02 13.10
CA SER A 429 12.63 7.19 14.23
C SER A 429 11.18 7.21 13.75
N TYR A 430 10.34 6.42 14.41
CA TYR A 430 8.90 6.36 14.23
C TYR A 430 8.16 6.58 15.53
N ARG A 431 6.84 6.74 15.47
CA ARG A 431 6.00 6.89 16.66
C ARG A 431 5.06 5.70 16.78
N GLY A 432 5.15 5.02 17.92
CA GLY A 432 4.35 3.85 18.26
C GLY A 432 3.33 4.16 19.35
N GLN A 433 2.39 3.23 19.53
CA GLN A 433 1.37 3.28 20.57
C GLN A 433 1.31 1.95 21.33
N LEU A 434 1.24 2.03 22.65
CA LEU A 434 0.99 0.89 23.54
C LEU A 434 -0.09 1.24 24.55
N VAL A 435 -0.83 0.24 25.00
CA VAL A 435 -1.65 0.33 26.21
C VAL A 435 -1.06 -0.62 27.24
N VAL A 436 -0.84 -0.13 28.46
CA VAL A 436 -0.24 -0.88 29.58
C VAL A 436 -0.93 -0.53 30.89
N ALA A 437 -0.71 -1.33 31.94
CA ALA A 437 -1.14 -0.99 33.29
C ALA A 437 -0.48 0.31 33.77
N ALA A 438 -1.23 1.10 34.55
CA ALA A 438 -0.77 2.39 35.02
C ALA A 438 0.51 2.29 35.86
N GLU A 439 0.66 1.23 36.66
CA GLU A 439 1.86 1.01 37.47
C GLU A 439 3.14 0.78 36.66
N VAL A 440 3.07 0.13 35.49
CA VAL A 440 4.25 -0.21 34.68
C VAL A 440 4.54 0.82 33.58
N ALA A 441 3.69 1.84 33.42
CA ALA A 441 3.78 2.80 32.32
C ALA A 441 5.14 3.49 32.23
N SER A 442 5.72 3.93 33.36
CA SER A 442 7.03 4.58 33.38
C SER A 442 8.17 3.61 33.06
N ASP A 443 8.08 2.40 33.59
CA ASP A 443 9.08 1.34 33.42
C ASP A 443 9.16 0.93 31.94
N VAL A 444 8.01 0.72 31.31
CA VAL A 444 7.91 0.42 29.88
C VAL A 444 8.51 1.53 29.03
N LEU A 445 8.25 2.80 29.34
CA LEU A 445 8.90 3.92 28.62
C LEU A 445 10.42 3.91 28.77
N SER A 446 10.94 3.53 29.94
CA SER A 446 12.39 3.42 30.15
C SER A 446 13.03 2.29 29.31
N VAL A 447 12.31 1.18 29.13
CA VAL A 447 12.74 0.09 28.24
C VAL A 447 12.83 0.59 26.81
N PHE A 448 11.76 1.19 26.29
CA PHE A 448 11.77 1.65 24.90
C PHE A 448 12.71 2.82 24.65
N ALA A 449 12.99 3.66 25.66
CA ALA A 449 14.07 4.64 25.57
C ALA A 449 15.43 3.95 25.36
N ALA A 450 15.73 2.91 26.14
CA ALA A 450 16.98 2.15 25.98
C ALA A 450 17.07 1.42 24.63
N LEU A 451 15.95 0.87 24.14
CA LEU A 451 15.86 0.28 22.79
C LEU A 451 16.12 1.33 21.70
N TYR A 452 15.50 2.51 21.83
CA TYR A 452 15.65 3.61 20.89
C TYR A 452 17.08 4.14 20.83
N GLU A 453 17.70 4.38 21.99
CA GLU A 453 19.09 4.83 22.09
C GLU A 453 20.07 3.81 21.53
N SER A 454 19.79 2.52 21.72
CA SER A 454 20.60 1.42 21.15
C SER A 454 20.25 1.09 19.71
N ARG A 455 19.29 1.82 19.11
CA ARG A 455 18.78 1.58 17.75
C ARG A 455 18.31 0.15 17.51
N PHE A 456 17.73 -0.49 18.54
CA PHE A 456 17.12 -1.79 18.40
C PHE A 456 15.89 -1.66 17.48
N PRO A 457 15.87 -2.35 16.32
CA PRO A 457 14.82 -2.12 15.34
C PRO A 457 13.53 -2.82 15.76
N ILE A 458 12.43 -2.07 15.69
CA ILE A 458 11.06 -2.52 15.91
C ILE A 458 10.30 -2.33 14.60
N GLN A 459 9.60 -3.36 14.13
CA GLN A 459 8.93 -3.28 12.82
C GLN A 459 7.77 -2.29 12.82
N ARG A 460 6.92 -2.37 13.85
CA ARG A 460 5.79 -1.48 14.08
C ARG A 460 5.29 -1.62 15.51
N MET A 461 4.53 -0.65 15.96
CA MET A 461 3.96 -0.61 17.31
C MET A 461 2.58 0.05 17.26
N ARG A 462 1.56 -0.75 16.98
CA ARG A 462 0.14 -0.37 16.91
C ARG A 462 -0.64 -1.10 18.00
N LEU A 463 -1.75 -0.49 18.44
CA LEU A 463 -2.66 -1.16 19.37
C LEU A 463 -3.29 -2.38 18.70
N ILE A 464 -3.64 -3.39 19.51
CA ILE A 464 -4.23 -4.63 19.00
C ILE A 464 -5.57 -4.40 18.28
N ASP A 465 -6.25 -3.30 18.62
CA ASP A 465 -7.50 -2.88 17.97
C ASP A 465 -7.35 -2.56 16.48
N ALA A 466 -6.13 -2.26 16.01
CA ALA A 466 -5.85 -2.13 14.59
C ALA A 466 -5.98 -3.47 13.82
N TYR A 467 -6.10 -4.57 14.56
CA TYR A 467 -6.26 -5.94 14.09
C TYR A 467 -7.52 -6.58 14.67
N ASP A 468 -8.52 -5.78 15.05
CA ASP A 468 -9.78 -6.23 15.64
C ASP A 468 -9.63 -7.10 16.91
N GLY A 469 -8.51 -6.95 17.63
CA GLY A 469 -8.19 -7.78 18.80
C GLY A 469 -7.57 -9.15 18.47
N ASP A 470 -7.37 -9.45 17.19
CA ASP A 470 -6.81 -10.71 16.70
C ASP A 470 -5.28 -10.75 16.90
N ASP A 471 -4.86 -11.65 17.78
CA ASP A 471 -3.46 -11.85 18.16
C ASP A 471 -2.63 -12.41 17.00
N GLU A 472 -3.19 -13.32 16.20
CA GLU A 472 -2.49 -13.95 15.08
C GLU A 472 -2.27 -12.96 13.94
N LEU A 473 -3.26 -12.10 13.64
CA LEU A 473 -3.09 -11.03 12.65
C LEU A 473 -2.03 -10.01 13.10
N SER A 474 -2.03 -9.63 14.38
CA SER A 474 -1.02 -8.74 14.97
C SER A 474 0.38 -9.34 14.91
N MET A 475 0.52 -10.61 15.30
CA MET A 475 1.79 -11.34 15.23
C MET A 475 2.28 -11.49 13.78
N ALA A 476 1.41 -11.89 12.85
CA ALA A 476 1.76 -12.02 11.43
C ALA A 476 2.19 -10.69 10.81
N ALA A 477 1.64 -9.58 11.30
CA ALA A 477 2.04 -8.22 10.93
C ALA A 477 3.34 -7.75 11.62
N ASN A 478 3.97 -8.59 12.44
CA ASN A 478 5.17 -8.30 13.22
C ASN A 478 5.00 -7.12 14.20
N ASN A 479 3.80 -6.98 14.76
CA ASN A 479 3.45 -5.85 15.58
C ASN A 479 3.96 -6.02 17.02
N THR A 480 4.70 -5.02 17.51
CA THR A 480 5.03 -4.94 18.95
C THR A 480 3.80 -4.44 19.71
N SER A 481 3.27 -5.25 20.63
CA SER A 481 2.01 -5.01 21.33
C SER A 481 2.10 -5.31 22.83
N ALA A 482 1.16 -4.77 23.62
CA ALA A 482 1.16 -4.92 25.07
C ALA A 482 -0.21 -5.36 25.63
N TYR A 483 -1.25 -4.52 25.56
CA TYR A 483 -2.57 -4.88 26.07
C TYR A 483 -3.42 -5.62 25.04
N ASN A 484 -3.94 -6.78 25.40
CA ASN A 484 -5.00 -7.51 24.69
C ASN A 484 -5.86 -8.26 25.71
N CYS A 485 -7.15 -7.93 25.83
CA CYS A 485 -8.04 -8.56 26.80
C CYS A 485 -8.51 -9.93 26.30
N ARG A 486 -7.69 -10.95 26.54
CA ARG A 486 -7.97 -12.33 26.16
C ARG A 486 -7.50 -13.33 27.21
N THR A 487 -8.05 -14.53 27.16
CA THR A 487 -7.48 -15.67 27.87
C THR A 487 -6.28 -16.24 27.11
N VAL A 488 -5.47 -17.04 27.79
CA VAL A 488 -4.44 -17.86 27.14
C VAL A 488 -5.14 -18.93 26.31
N ALA A 489 -4.72 -19.10 25.06
CA ALA A 489 -5.34 -20.02 24.11
C ALA A 489 -5.52 -21.42 24.70
N GLY A 490 -6.72 -21.99 24.57
CA GLY A 490 -7.06 -23.30 25.12
C GLY A 490 -7.27 -23.35 26.63
N THR A 491 -7.34 -22.21 27.32
CA THR A 491 -7.57 -22.12 28.77
C THR A 491 -8.56 -21.01 29.14
N ASP A 492 -9.10 -21.06 30.36
CA ASP A 492 -9.91 -19.99 30.96
C ASP A 492 -9.06 -18.99 31.78
N ARG A 493 -7.73 -19.12 31.74
CA ARG A 493 -6.81 -18.25 32.48
C ARG A 493 -6.57 -16.97 31.67
N TRP A 494 -6.71 -15.81 32.31
CA TRP A 494 -6.34 -14.54 31.71
C TRP A 494 -4.86 -14.50 31.30
N SER A 495 -4.60 -13.94 30.13
CA SER A 495 -3.24 -13.66 29.67
C SER A 495 -2.64 -12.49 30.46
N ASP A 496 -1.32 -12.43 30.62
CA ASP A 496 -0.62 -11.27 31.20
C ASP A 496 -0.86 -10.00 30.38
N HIS A 497 -1.13 -10.14 29.08
CA HIS A 497 -1.58 -9.07 28.19
C HIS A 497 -2.93 -8.48 28.62
N ALA A 498 -3.84 -9.27 29.19
CA ALA A 498 -5.14 -8.80 29.66
C ALA A 498 -5.02 -7.90 30.90
N TYR A 499 -3.89 -7.98 31.60
CA TYR A 499 -3.55 -7.10 32.72
C TYR A 499 -2.75 -5.87 32.29
N GLY A 500 -2.34 -5.76 31.02
CA GLY A 500 -1.45 -4.70 30.55
C GLY A 500 -0.04 -4.79 31.14
N ARG A 501 0.38 -6.00 31.53
CA ARG A 501 1.66 -6.31 32.19
C ARG A 501 2.58 -7.18 31.34
N ALA A 502 2.26 -7.33 30.05
CA ALA A 502 3.08 -8.04 29.09
C ALA A 502 3.38 -7.20 27.86
N ILE A 503 4.49 -7.51 27.19
CA ILE A 503 4.92 -6.89 25.95
C ILE A 503 5.50 -7.97 25.04
N ASP A 504 4.99 -8.03 23.81
CA ASP A 504 5.57 -8.84 22.73
C ASP A 504 6.33 -7.93 21.77
N ILE A 505 7.58 -8.26 21.45
CA ILE A 505 8.44 -7.48 20.56
C ILE A 505 8.78 -8.27 19.29
N ASN A 506 8.46 -7.69 18.13
CA ASN A 506 8.72 -8.24 16.80
C ASN A 506 8.39 -9.76 16.67
N PRO A 507 7.11 -10.15 16.77
CA PRO A 507 6.67 -11.55 16.71
C PRO A 507 7.22 -12.39 15.54
N LEU A 508 7.47 -11.81 14.36
CA LEU A 508 8.07 -12.56 13.25
C LEU A 508 9.53 -12.94 13.52
N GLN A 509 10.34 -12.02 14.07
CA GLN A 509 11.74 -12.28 14.42
C GLN A 509 11.85 -13.15 15.69
N ASN A 510 10.87 -13.02 16.58
CA ASN A 510 10.85 -13.62 17.90
C ASN A 510 9.61 -14.51 18.08
N PRO A 511 9.48 -15.61 17.31
CA PRO A 511 8.26 -16.40 17.32
C PRO A 511 8.03 -17.11 18.67
N TYR A 512 6.77 -17.41 18.94
CA TYR A 512 6.38 -18.38 19.96
C TYR A 512 6.42 -19.81 19.39
N VAL A 513 7.09 -20.72 20.09
CA VAL A 513 7.30 -22.10 19.68
C VAL A 513 6.68 -23.04 20.70
N VAL A 514 5.70 -23.85 20.26
CA VAL A 514 5.02 -24.86 21.09
C VAL A 514 5.07 -26.20 20.37
N GLY A 515 5.89 -27.11 20.86
CA GLY A 515 6.19 -28.36 20.15
C GLY A 515 6.70 -28.10 18.72
N GLU A 516 5.97 -28.56 17.70
CA GLU A 516 6.30 -28.32 16.29
C GLU A 516 5.59 -27.08 15.68
N THR A 517 4.74 -26.42 16.47
CA THR A 517 4.00 -25.24 16.04
C THR A 517 4.81 -23.98 16.29
N VAL A 518 4.80 -23.08 15.30
CA VAL A 518 5.52 -21.81 15.35
C VAL A 518 4.54 -20.71 14.99
N LEU A 519 4.36 -19.76 15.91
CA LEU A 519 3.43 -18.66 15.80
C LEU A 519 4.21 -17.34 15.83
N PRO A 520 4.02 -16.45 14.85
CA PRO A 520 3.30 -16.66 13.60
C PRO A 520 4.06 -17.63 12.68
N ARG A 521 3.36 -18.29 11.74
CA ARG A 521 3.95 -19.31 10.84
C ARG A 521 5.18 -18.81 10.07
N ALA A 522 5.19 -17.55 9.65
CA ALA A 522 6.32 -16.94 8.95
C ALA A 522 7.59 -16.82 9.82
N GLY A 523 7.43 -16.80 11.15
CA GLY A 523 8.53 -16.80 12.11
C GLY A 523 9.36 -18.09 12.12
N ARG A 524 8.94 -19.16 11.43
CA ARG A 524 9.72 -20.40 11.24
C ARG A 524 11.14 -20.14 10.75
N ALA A 525 11.34 -19.09 9.95
CA ALA A 525 12.66 -18.69 9.46
C ALA A 525 13.65 -18.28 10.57
N PHE A 526 13.14 -17.93 11.77
CA PHE A 526 13.94 -17.41 12.88
C PHE A 526 14.09 -18.40 14.05
N VAL A 527 13.47 -19.57 13.98
CA VAL A 527 13.51 -20.57 15.08
C VAL A 527 14.93 -21.07 15.33
N SER A 528 15.72 -21.29 14.27
CA SER A 528 17.08 -21.82 14.36
C SER A 528 18.16 -20.77 14.68
N VAL A 529 17.77 -19.50 14.91
CA VAL A 529 18.74 -18.45 15.27
C VAL A 529 19.32 -18.74 16.65
N ASP A 530 20.66 -18.72 16.75
CA ASP A 530 21.37 -18.80 18.01
C ASP A 530 21.08 -17.56 18.87
N ARG A 531 20.45 -17.78 20.03
CA ARG A 531 20.05 -16.73 20.98
C ARG A 531 20.87 -16.76 22.28
N THR A 532 22.01 -17.45 22.28
CA THR A 532 22.91 -17.47 23.42
C THR A 532 23.61 -16.13 23.62
N ARG A 533 24.10 -15.89 24.84
CA ARG A 533 24.78 -14.64 25.18
C ARG A 533 25.99 -14.39 24.28
N GLY A 534 25.96 -13.27 23.56
CA GLY A 534 27.04 -12.86 22.66
C GLY A 534 26.95 -13.43 21.24
N ALA A 535 25.88 -14.18 20.93
CA ALA A 535 25.59 -14.61 19.56
C ALA A 535 25.39 -13.40 18.64
N ARG A 536 25.77 -13.56 17.36
CA ARG A 536 25.42 -12.59 16.32
C ARG A 536 24.05 -12.95 15.77
N THR A 537 23.06 -12.11 16.02
CA THR A 537 21.69 -12.32 15.56
C THR A 537 21.31 -11.36 14.43
N PRO A 538 20.33 -11.73 13.58
CA PRO A 538 19.68 -10.79 12.68
C PRO A 538 19.07 -9.60 13.46
N ALA A 539 18.92 -8.47 12.76
CA ALA A 539 18.27 -7.29 13.31
C ALA A 539 16.89 -7.62 13.93
N GLY A 540 16.59 -7.05 15.09
CA GLY A 540 15.30 -7.17 15.76
C GLY A 540 15.03 -8.53 16.43
N VAL A 541 15.95 -9.49 16.32
CA VAL A 541 15.92 -10.75 17.08
C VAL A 541 16.45 -10.52 18.49
N ILE A 542 15.69 -10.98 19.48
CA ILE A 542 16.04 -10.94 20.89
C ILE A 542 16.88 -12.14 21.26
N HIS A 543 17.97 -11.90 21.98
CA HIS A 543 18.82 -12.96 22.51
C HIS A 543 19.24 -12.70 23.96
N GLU A 544 19.77 -13.74 24.60
CA GLU A 544 20.21 -13.63 25.99
C GLU A 544 21.22 -12.49 26.15
N GLY A 545 20.90 -11.59 27.08
CA GLY A 545 21.78 -10.50 27.44
C GLY A 545 21.87 -9.40 26.40
N ASP A 546 20.97 -9.32 25.42
CA ASP A 546 20.88 -8.18 24.50
C ASP A 546 20.29 -6.92 25.17
N VAL A 547 20.04 -5.87 24.40
CA VAL A 547 19.46 -4.62 24.95
C VAL A 547 18.04 -4.79 25.47
N ALA A 548 17.17 -5.55 24.77
CA ALA A 548 15.78 -5.76 25.16
C ALA A 548 15.71 -6.59 26.44
N HIS A 549 16.37 -7.75 26.44
CA HIS A 549 16.46 -8.64 27.58
C HIS A 549 16.98 -7.91 28.82
N ARG A 550 18.12 -7.21 28.73
CA ARG A 550 18.68 -6.49 29.89
C ARG A 550 17.79 -5.34 30.35
N ALA A 551 17.07 -4.67 29.45
CA ALA A 551 16.21 -3.55 29.81
C ALA A 551 15.02 -4.01 30.66
N PHE A 552 14.37 -5.10 30.26
CA PHE A 552 13.31 -5.73 31.03
C PHE A 552 13.81 -6.40 32.32
N GLU A 553 14.93 -7.13 32.25
CA GLU A 553 15.51 -7.82 33.41
C GLU A 553 15.86 -6.85 34.55
N ARG A 554 16.35 -5.64 34.24
CA ARG A 554 16.63 -4.59 35.25
C ARG A 554 15.38 -4.15 36.04
N LEU A 555 14.20 -4.36 35.47
CA LEU A 555 12.91 -4.04 36.09
C LEU A 555 12.28 -5.26 36.77
N GLY A 556 12.97 -6.40 36.77
CA GLY A 556 12.48 -7.65 37.34
C GLY A 556 11.48 -8.40 36.44
N TRP A 557 11.35 -8.02 35.17
CA TRP A 557 10.47 -8.71 34.22
C TRP A 557 11.11 -10.02 33.77
N SER A 558 10.26 -11.01 33.49
CA SER A 558 10.68 -12.30 32.94
C SER A 558 10.67 -12.27 31.40
N TRP A 559 11.57 -13.01 30.77
CA TRP A 559 11.59 -13.20 29.32
C TRP A 559 11.18 -14.63 28.96
N GLY A 560 10.22 -14.77 28.05
CA GLY A 560 9.69 -16.05 27.59
C GLY A 560 10.67 -16.90 26.78
N GLY A 561 11.79 -16.32 26.33
CA GLY A 561 12.85 -17.05 25.63
C GLY A 561 13.52 -18.15 26.47
N PHE A 562 13.33 -18.15 27.79
CA PHE A 562 13.84 -19.20 28.71
C PHE A 562 12.80 -20.28 29.05
N TYR A 563 11.59 -20.21 28.51
CA TYR A 563 10.57 -21.23 28.77
C TYR A 563 10.90 -22.53 28.04
N THR A 564 10.34 -23.65 28.51
CA THR A 564 10.51 -24.97 27.86
C THR A 564 10.02 -24.96 26.41
N ASP A 565 8.86 -24.33 26.19
CA ASP A 565 8.32 -23.94 24.90
C ASP A 565 8.61 -22.44 24.74
N PRO A 566 9.68 -22.04 24.01
CA PRO A 566 10.15 -20.66 24.03
C PRO A 566 9.16 -19.69 23.43
N ASP A 567 8.86 -18.64 24.16
CA ASP A 567 8.10 -17.48 23.69
C ASP A 567 9.06 -16.28 23.52
N TYR A 568 9.76 -16.24 22.39
CA TYR A 568 10.90 -15.32 22.23
C TYR A 568 10.49 -13.85 22.22
N GLN A 569 9.26 -13.54 21.82
CA GLN A 569 8.70 -12.19 21.78
C GLN A 569 8.37 -11.65 23.17
N HIS A 570 8.05 -12.53 24.11
CA HIS A 570 7.25 -12.21 25.28
C HIS A 570 8.08 -11.76 26.50
N PHE A 571 7.67 -10.63 27.08
CA PHE A 571 8.12 -10.19 28.40
C PHE A 571 6.92 -9.94 29.30
N SER A 572 7.01 -10.35 30.57
CA SER A 572 5.97 -10.12 31.57
C SER A 572 6.52 -9.56 32.88
N ALA A 573 5.77 -8.64 33.47
CA ALA A 573 6.06 -8.06 34.78
C ALA A 573 5.79 -9.07 35.91
N PRO A 574 6.46 -8.94 37.07
CA PRO A 574 6.28 -9.83 38.22
C PRO A 574 4.92 -9.74 38.92
#